data_AF-A0A7W0WRC0-F1
#
_entry.id   AF-A0A7W0WRC0-F1
#
_cell.length_a   1.000
_cell.length_b   1.000
_cell.length_c   1.000
_cell.angle_alpha   90.00
_cell.angle_beta   90.00
_cell.angle_gamma   90.00
#
_symmetry.space_group_name_H-M   'P 1'
#
loop_
_entity.id
_entity.type
_entity.pdbx_description
1 polymer ?
#
loop_
_entity_poly.entity_id
_entity_poly.type
_entity_poly.pdbx_seq_one_letter_code
_entity_poly.pdbx_strand_id
1 'polypeptide(L)'
;LAVDRTHDFIYIADPANGKNAAIIVVDLSTNIAKRVLEGDPSVVAGTIDLVIDGKKLDAHVGINPIALDAKDEWLYFGAMHGTKLYRVKTSELRAGTPVPEFYADRPITDGISIDTAGNIYLGDLANNALGMIGTDRTYRVLARGPELSWIDAFSYAPDGNYYIVVNQLHRSKPLNGTDATKPPFHIMRFKPLAPGRVGR
;
A
#
# COMPACT_ATOMS: atom_id res chain seq x y z
N LEU A 1 -2.36 -4.55 6.74
CA LEU A 1 -3.48 -5.52 6.78
C LEU A 1 -4.77 -4.81 6.36
N ALA A 2 -5.78 -5.53 5.91
CA ALA A 2 -7.11 -5.02 5.62
C ALA A 2 -8.16 -5.92 6.28
N VAL A 3 -9.17 -5.30 6.92
CA VAL A 3 -10.25 -6.02 7.62
C VAL A 3 -11.54 -5.92 6.81
N ASP A 4 -12.02 -7.08 6.35
CA ASP A 4 -13.32 -7.27 5.71
C ASP A 4 -14.33 -7.67 6.79
N ARG A 5 -15.03 -6.66 7.32
CA ARG A 5 -16.07 -6.86 8.34
C ARG A 5 -17.39 -7.36 7.78
N THR A 6 -17.57 -7.29 6.45
CA THR A 6 -18.81 -7.75 5.81
C THR A 6 -18.81 -9.26 5.71
N HIS A 7 -17.63 -9.86 5.51
CA HIS A 7 -17.49 -11.31 5.33
C HIS A 7 -16.74 -12.03 6.46
N ASP A 8 -16.28 -11.30 7.48
CA ASP A 8 -15.46 -11.82 8.61
C ASP A 8 -14.10 -12.38 8.20
N PHE A 9 -13.34 -11.62 7.41
CA PHE A 9 -11.98 -11.98 6.98
C PHE A 9 -10.96 -10.88 7.24
N ILE A 10 -9.69 -11.28 7.39
CA ILE A 10 -8.53 -10.38 7.37
C ILE A 10 -7.61 -10.77 6.22
N TYR A 11 -7.12 -9.77 5.50
CA TYR A 11 -6.09 -9.91 4.48
C TYR A 11 -4.80 -9.26 4.97
N ILE A 12 -3.70 -10.01 4.98
CA ILE A 12 -2.40 -9.54 5.45
C ILE A 12 -1.41 -9.64 4.29
N ALA A 13 -0.77 -8.52 3.95
CA ALA A 13 0.37 -8.52 3.06
C ALA A 13 1.56 -9.15 3.79
N ASP A 14 2.16 -10.17 3.20
CA ASP A 14 3.43 -10.73 3.65
C ASP A 14 4.55 -10.30 2.69
N PRO A 15 5.31 -9.25 3.03
CA PRO A 15 6.35 -8.66 2.17
C PRO A 15 7.64 -9.50 2.09
N ALA A 16 7.60 -10.80 2.43
CA ALA A 16 8.75 -11.69 2.30
C ALA A 16 9.35 -11.67 0.88
N ASN A 17 10.63 -12.00 0.77
CA ASN A 17 11.37 -11.83 -0.47
C ASN A 17 11.06 -12.93 -1.51
N GLY A 18 11.01 -12.52 -2.78
CA GLY A 18 10.95 -13.43 -3.92
C GLY A 18 9.76 -14.39 -3.83
N LYS A 19 10.01 -15.68 -4.05
CA LYS A 19 8.99 -16.74 -4.06
C LYS A 19 8.19 -16.89 -2.75
N ASN A 20 8.60 -16.23 -1.67
CA ASN A 20 7.90 -16.29 -0.39
C ASN A 20 6.96 -15.09 -0.17
N ALA A 21 6.95 -14.08 -1.04
CA ALA A 21 5.95 -13.01 -0.96
C ALA A 21 4.54 -13.58 -1.14
N ALA A 22 3.57 -13.18 -0.33
CA ALA A 22 2.22 -13.74 -0.38
C ALA A 22 1.15 -12.83 0.25
N ILE A 23 -0.11 -13.20 0.07
CA ILE A 23 -1.21 -12.71 0.91
C ILE A 23 -1.59 -13.81 1.90
N ILE A 24 -1.74 -13.47 3.18
CA ILE A 24 -2.34 -14.34 4.17
C ILE A 24 -3.82 -13.96 4.30
N VAL A 25 -4.70 -14.92 4.06
CA VAL A 25 -6.15 -14.82 4.22
C VAL A 25 -6.53 -15.51 5.52
N VAL A 26 -7.11 -14.78 6.46
CA VAL A 26 -7.57 -15.30 7.75
C VAL A 26 -9.09 -15.27 7.77
N ASP A 27 -9.71 -16.44 7.92
CA ASP A 27 -11.14 -16.60 8.17
C ASP A 27 -11.38 -16.45 9.68
N LEU A 28 -12.09 -15.41 10.10
CA LEU A 28 -12.35 -15.15 11.52
C LEU A 28 -13.42 -16.06 12.11
N SER A 29 -14.26 -16.68 11.27
CA SER A 29 -15.28 -17.62 11.73
C SER A 29 -14.69 -18.97 12.09
N THR A 30 -13.64 -19.39 11.38
CA THR A 30 -12.97 -20.69 11.59
C THR A 30 -11.60 -20.59 12.25
N ASN A 31 -11.03 -19.38 12.36
CA ASN A 31 -9.64 -19.11 12.76
C ASN A 31 -8.58 -19.76 11.87
N ILE A 32 -8.94 -20.16 10.64
CA ILE A 32 -8.01 -20.76 9.69
C ILE A 32 -7.34 -19.66 8.88
N ALA A 33 -6.01 -19.74 8.78
CA ALA A 33 -5.22 -18.89 7.90
C ALA A 33 -4.69 -19.69 6.70
N LYS A 34 -4.68 -19.07 5.51
CA LYS A 34 -4.11 -19.64 4.28
C LYS A 34 -3.20 -18.62 3.60
N ARG A 35 -2.09 -19.10 3.03
CA ARG A 35 -1.25 -18.31 2.12
C ARG A 35 -1.78 -18.47 0.71
N VAL A 36 -1.95 -17.36 0.00
CA VAL A 36 -2.38 -17.34 -1.40
C VAL A 36 -1.48 -16.39 -2.20
N LEU A 37 -1.43 -16.59 -3.52
CA LEU A 37 -0.54 -15.86 -4.43
C LEU A 37 0.95 -15.96 -4.08
N GLU A 38 1.37 -17.00 -3.36
CA GLU A 38 2.76 -17.14 -2.94
C GLU A 38 3.71 -17.21 -4.15
N GLY A 39 4.63 -16.25 -4.24
CA GLY A 39 5.56 -16.12 -5.36
C GLY A 39 4.93 -15.67 -6.68
N ASP A 40 3.65 -15.28 -6.70
CA ASP A 40 2.99 -14.78 -7.89
C ASP A 40 3.59 -13.44 -8.35
N PRO A 41 3.73 -13.19 -9.67
CA PRO A 41 4.29 -11.93 -10.17
C PRO A 41 3.59 -10.65 -9.67
N SER A 42 2.34 -10.73 -9.20
CA SER A 42 1.62 -9.59 -8.63
C SER A 42 2.06 -9.22 -7.20
N VAL A 43 2.73 -10.12 -6.48
CA VAL A 43 3.19 -9.90 -5.10
C VAL A 43 4.70 -9.87 -4.94
N VAL A 44 5.45 -10.38 -5.93
CA VAL A 44 6.92 -10.36 -5.90
C VAL A 44 7.45 -8.97 -6.28
N ALA A 45 8.49 -8.53 -5.59
CA ALA A 45 9.22 -7.31 -5.91
C ALA A 45 9.72 -7.33 -7.37
N GLY A 46 9.61 -6.20 -8.06
CA GLY A 46 10.28 -5.96 -9.32
C GLY A 46 11.78 -5.81 -9.14
N THR A 47 12.49 -5.54 -10.23
CA THR A 47 13.95 -5.34 -10.25
C THR A 47 14.34 -3.85 -10.26
N ILE A 48 13.40 -2.97 -9.90
CA ILE A 48 13.59 -1.52 -9.93
C ILE A 48 14.10 -1.04 -8.58
N ASP A 49 15.19 -0.30 -8.62
CA ASP A 49 15.76 0.32 -7.42
C ASP A 49 14.95 1.55 -7.02
N LEU A 50 14.66 1.69 -5.71
CA LEU A 50 14.16 2.94 -5.15
C LEU A 50 15.34 3.90 -4.95
N VAL A 51 15.28 5.06 -5.59
CA VAL A 51 16.26 6.14 -5.43
C VAL A 51 15.55 7.36 -4.84
N ILE A 52 16.02 7.84 -3.69
CA ILE A 52 15.49 9.02 -3.00
C ILE A 52 16.64 10.00 -2.83
N ASP A 53 16.46 11.24 -3.31
CA ASP A 53 17.46 12.31 -3.25
C ASP A 53 18.85 11.87 -3.76
N GLY A 54 18.88 11.06 -4.82
CA GLY A 54 20.10 10.53 -5.43
C GLY A 54 20.73 9.33 -4.69
N LYS A 55 20.15 8.89 -3.57
CA LYS A 55 20.60 7.71 -2.84
C LYS A 55 19.74 6.49 -3.19
N LYS A 56 20.36 5.48 -3.78
CA LYS A 56 19.75 4.16 -4.00
C LYS A 56 19.56 3.44 -2.66
N LEU A 57 18.38 2.87 -2.45
CA LEU A 57 18.09 1.91 -1.40
C LEU A 57 18.32 0.50 -1.94
N ASP A 58 19.11 -0.29 -1.22
CA ASP A 58 19.37 -1.69 -1.57
C ASP A 58 18.36 -2.62 -0.88
N ALA A 59 17.11 -2.50 -1.31
CA ALA A 59 16.00 -3.30 -0.82
C ALA A 59 15.04 -3.60 -1.98
N HIS A 60 14.44 -4.79 -1.96
CA HIS A 60 13.42 -5.20 -2.93
C HIS A 60 12.29 -5.89 -2.18
N VAL A 61 11.37 -5.07 -1.68
CA VAL A 61 10.27 -5.50 -0.83
C VAL A 61 9.07 -5.91 -1.68
N GLY A 62 8.53 -7.11 -1.40
CA GLY A 62 7.35 -7.69 -2.06
C GLY A 62 6.06 -6.95 -1.69
N ILE A 63 4.94 -7.66 -1.71
CA ILE A 63 3.62 -7.09 -1.41
C ILE A 63 3.63 -6.34 -0.08
N ASN A 64 3.24 -5.07 -0.12
CA ASN A 64 3.13 -4.22 1.05
C ASN A 64 1.87 -3.34 0.95
N PRO A 65 1.73 -2.47 -0.07
CA PRO A 65 0.50 -1.69 -0.23
C PRO A 65 -0.68 -2.65 -0.37
N ILE A 66 -1.65 -2.53 0.52
CA ILE A 66 -2.96 -3.14 0.40
C ILE A 66 -4.06 -2.19 0.86
N ALA A 67 -5.17 -2.13 0.12
CA ALA A 67 -6.37 -1.39 0.50
C ALA A 67 -7.62 -2.13 0.05
N LEU A 68 -8.61 -2.23 0.93
CA LEU A 68 -9.92 -2.77 0.62
C LEU A 68 -10.83 -1.63 0.17
N ASP A 69 -11.59 -1.81 -0.90
CA ASP A 69 -12.52 -0.77 -1.33
C ASP A 69 -13.66 -0.52 -0.33
N ALA A 70 -14.44 0.52 -0.57
CA ALA A 70 -15.56 0.89 0.28
C ALA A 70 -16.75 -0.09 0.21
N LYS A 71 -16.68 -1.17 -0.57
CA LYS A 71 -17.74 -2.19 -0.70
C LYS A 71 -17.29 -3.57 -0.25
N ASP A 72 -16.05 -3.72 0.20
CA ASP A 72 -15.44 -5.01 0.54
C ASP A 72 -15.36 -5.97 -0.65
N GLU A 73 -15.42 -5.44 -1.88
CA GLU A 73 -15.49 -6.23 -3.11
C GLU A 73 -14.09 -6.51 -3.67
N TRP A 74 -13.23 -5.49 -3.66
CA TRP A 74 -11.87 -5.56 -4.22
C TRP A 74 -10.80 -5.24 -3.19
N LEU A 75 -9.79 -6.11 -3.12
CA LEU A 75 -8.52 -5.79 -2.47
C LEU A 75 -7.54 -5.28 -3.54
N TYR A 76 -7.09 -4.04 -3.40
CA TYR A 76 -6.03 -3.44 -4.19
C TYR A 76 -4.68 -3.73 -3.55
N PHE A 77 -3.69 -4.10 -4.34
CA PHE A 77 -2.38 -4.48 -3.82
C PHE A 77 -1.25 -4.41 -4.85
N GLY A 78 -0.02 -4.52 -4.37
CA GLY A 78 1.13 -4.78 -5.23
C GLY A 78 2.43 -4.83 -4.45
N ALA A 79 3.53 -5.16 -5.11
CA ALA A 79 4.84 -5.11 -4.48
C ALA A 79 5.29 -3.67 -4.20
N MET A 80 5.84 -3.40 -3.01
CA MET A 80 6.37 -2.08 -2.66
C MET A 80 7.33 -1.58 -3.75
N HIS A 81 8.33 -2.41 -4.08
CA HIS A 81 9.29 -2.19 -5.16
C HIS A 81 8.73 -2.67 -6.49
N GLY A 82 7.65 -2.05 -6.95
CA GLY A 82 6.99 -2.37 -8.22
C GLY A 82 6.23 -1.17 -8.77
N THR A 83 6.00 -1.17 -10.09
CA THR A 83 5.32 -0.08 -10.80
C THR A 83 3.87 -0.38 -11.15
N LYS A 84 3.36 -1.54 -10.73
CA LYS A 84 1.99 -1.99 -11.04
C LYS A 84 1.16 -2.09 -9.78
N LEU A 85 -0.07 -1.61 -9.87
CA LEU A 85 -1.13 -1.88 -8.92
C LEU A 85 -2.04 -2.96 -9.50
N TYR A 86 -2.29 -3.97 -8.70
CA TYR A 86 -3.22 -5.05 -8.99
C TYR A 86 -4.45 -4.92 -8.09
N ARG A 87 -5.49 -5.65 -8.45
CA ARG A 87 -6.63 -5.90 -7.58
C ARG A 87 -7.11 -7.33 -7.72
N VAL A 88 -7.79 -7.85 -6.71
CA VAL A 88 -8.43 -9.17 -6.75
C VAL A 88 -9.75 -9.11 -6.01
N LYS A 89 -10.73 -9.89 -6.47
CA LYS A 89 -12.00 -9.99 -5.75
C LYS A 89 -11.78 -10.65 -4.40
N THR A 90 -12.36 -10.07 -3.35
CA THR A 90 -12.28 -10.65 -2.01
C THR A 90 -12.94 -12.02 -1.94
N SER A 91 -13.98 -12.27 -2.75
CA SER A 91 -14.62 -13.58 -2.87
C SER A 91 -13.66 -14.67 -3.36
N GLU A 92 -12.75 -14.34 -4.27
CA GLU A 92 -11.76 -15.29 -4.81
C GLU A 92 -10.64 -15.56 -3.80
N LEU A 93 -10.22 -14.54 -3.05
CA LEU A 93 -9.30 -14.70 -1.91
C LEU A 93 -9.89 -15.66 -0.87
N ARG A 94 -11.17 -15.49 -0.50
CA ARG A 94 -11.88 -16.36 0.45
C ARG A 94 -12.02 -17.80 -0.07
N ALA A 95 -12.30 -17.95 -1.37
CA ALA A 95 -12.38 -19.26 -2.02
C ALA A 95 -11.02 -19.96 -2.17
N GLY A 96 -9.91 -19.22 -2.05
CA GLY A 96 -8.55 -19.76 -2.25
C GLY A 96 -8.16 -19.91 -3.72
N THR A 97 -8.88 -19.25 -4.64
CA THR A 97 -8.61 -19.26 -6.08
C THR A 97 -8.45 -17.84 -6.62
N PRO A 98 -7.61 -16.97 -6.02
CA PRO A 98 -7.48 -15.58 -6.43
C PRO A 98 -6.92 -15.44 -7.85
N VAL A 99 -7.52 -14.55 -8.64
CA VAL A 99 -7.00 -14.15 -9.96
C VAL A 99 -6.66 -12.65 -9.94
N PRO A 100 -5.38 -12.28 -9.80
CA PRO A 100 -4.96 -10.89 -9.84
C PRO A 100 -5.27 -10.21 -11.18
N GLU A 101 -5.91 -9.05 -11.13
CA GLU A 101 -6.13 -8.16 -12.27
C GLU A 101 -5.17 -6.99 -12.21
N PHE A 102 -4.50 -6.69 -13.33
CA PHE A 102 -3.82 -5.40 -13.46
C PHE A 102 -4.84 -4.26 -13.40
N TYR A 103 -4.58 -3.28 -12.54
CA TYR A 103 -5.46 -2.13 -12.37
C TYR A 103 -4.88 -0.86 -13.00
N ALA A 104 -3.68 -0.46 -12.59
CA ALA A 104 -3.04 0.79 -13.00
C ALA A 104 -1.52 0.74 -12.82
N ASP A 105 -0.81 1.62 -13.52
CA ASP A 105 0.58 1.93 -13.22
C ASP A 105 0.67 2.90 -12.01
N ARG A 106 1.77 2.80 -11.26
CA ARG A 106 2.03 3.63 -10.07
C ARG A 106 3.54 3.75 -9.78
N PRO A 107 3.97 4.72 -8.96
CA PRO A 107 5.33 4.74 -8.44
C PRO A 107 5.55 3.66 -7.36
N ILE A 108 6.81 3.48 -6.97
CA ILE A 108 7.20 2.74 -5.76
C ILE A 108 6.56 3.43 -4.55
N THR A 109 5.81 2.68 -3.76
CA THR A 109 5.01 3.19 -2.65
C THR A 109 5.01 2.21 -1.49
N ASP A 110 4.78 2.72 -0.28
CA ASP A 110 4.63 1.94 0.95
C ASP A 110 3.15 1.58 1.16
N GLY A 111 2.45 2.16 2.13
CA GLY A 111 1.01 2.03 2.31
C GLY A 111 0.18 2.81 1.29
N ILE A 112 -1.06 2.36 1.12
CA ILE A 112 -2.09 3.02 0.29
C ILE A 112 -3.41 3.07 1.04
N SER A 113 -4.32 3.94 0.62
CA SER A 113 -5.74 3.87 1.00
C SER A 113 -6.63 4.30 -0.15
N ILE A 114 -7.93 4.04 -0.03
CA ILE A 114 -8.92 4.26 -1.09
C ILE A 114 -10.15 4.97 -0.52
N ASP A 115 -10.63 6.01 -1.22
CA ASP A 115 -11.87 6.68 -0.86
C ASP A 115 -13.12 5.96 -1.39
N THR A 116 -14.30 6.42 -0.98
CA THR A 116 -15.58 5.83 -1.38
C THR A 116 -15.92 6.04 -2.85
N ALA A 117 -15.22 6.94 -3.55
CA ALA A 117 -15.36 7.12 -5.00
C ALA A 117 -14.41 6.22 -5.80
N GLY A 118 -13.48 5.52 -5.13
CA GLY A 118 -12.52 4.63 -5.77
C GLY A 118 -11.21 5.30 -6.17
N ASN A 119 -10.91 6.50 -5.65
CA ASN A 119 -9.58 7.09 -5.83
C ASN A 119 -8.61 6.50 -4.80
N ILE A 120 -7.44 6.09 -5.26
CA ILE A 120 -6.42 5.43 -4.44
C ILE A 120 -5.31 6.44 -4.14
N TYR A 121 -5.04 6.70 -2.87
CA TYR A 121 -3.99 7.60 -2.39
C TYR A 121 -2.75 6.81 -2.01
N LEU A 122 -1.58 7.34 -2.36
CA LEU A 122 -0.29 6.66 -2.21
C LEU A 122 0.86 7.65 -2.04
N GLY A 123 1.96 7.19 -1.45
CA GLY A 123 3.21 7.94 -1.39
C GLY A 123 4.13 7.64 -2.57
N ASP A 124 4.51 8.64 -3.34
CA ASP A 124 5.56 8.52 -4.35
C ASP A 124 6.91 8.77 -3.69
N LEU A 125 7.51 7.68 -3.23
CA LEU A 125 8.71 7.71 -2.39
C LEU A 125 9.91 8.32 -3.12
N ALA A 126 10.04 8.07 -4.43
CA ALA A 126 11.15 8.59 -5.23
C ALA A 126 11.08 10.11 -5.44
N ASN A 127 9.89 10.71 -5.33
CA ASN A 127 9.65 12.11 -5.65
C ASN A 127 9.22 12.97 -4.45
N ASN A 128 9.31 12.45 -3.22
CA ASN A 128 8.87 13.14 -2.00
C ASN A 128 7.44 13.71 -2.17
N ALA A 129 6.50 12.87 -2.60
CA ALA A 129 5.18 13.32 -3.04
C ALA A 129 4.02 12.48 -2.54
N LEU A 130 2.91 13.15 -2.25
CA LEU A 130 1.59 12.55 -2.13
C LEU A 130 0.97 12.47 -3.52
N GLY A 131 0.55 11.28 -3.93
CA GLY A 131 -0.10 11.06 -5.21
C GLY A 131 -1.41 10.31 -5.09
N MET A 132 -2.08 10.17 -6.22
CA MET A 132 -3.37 9.51 -6.33
C MET A 132 -3.52 8.84 -7.69
N ILE A 133 -4.17 7.67 -7.72
CA ILE A 133 -4.67 7.02 -8.92
C ILE A 133 -6.19 7.23 -8.96
N GLY A 134 -6.68 7.85 -10.03
CA GLY A 134 -8.11 8.06 -10.22
C GLY A 134 -8.87 6.82 -10.68
N THR A 135 -10.20 6.95 -10.77
CA THR A 135 -11.05 5.94 -11.41
C THR A 135 -10.79 5.78 -12.92
N ASP A 136 -10.12 6.76 -13.52
CA ASP A 136 -9.51 6.72 -14.85
C ASP A 136 -8.21 5.88 -14.91
N ARG A 137 -7.81 5.28 -13.78
CA ARG A 137 -6.62 4.43 -13.60
C ARG A 137 -5.31 5.17 -13.89
N THR A 138 -5.32 6.49 -13.78
CA THR A 138 -4.14 7.32 -14.07
C THR A 138 -3.57 7.93 -12.80
N TYR A 139 -2.25 7.80 -12.63
CA TYR A 139 -1.51 8.42 -11.53
C TYR A 139 -1.34 9.93 -11.72
N ARG A 140 -1.46 10.68 -10.63
CA ARG A 140 -1.21 12.12 -10.55
C ARG A 140 -0.66 12.53 -9.18
N VAL A 141 0.24 13.50 -9.18
CA VAL A 141 0.77 14.13 -7.97
C VAL A 141 -0.24 15.12 -7.41
N LEU A 142 -0.52 15.04 -6.11
CA LEU A 142 -1.37 16.00 -5.39
C LEU A 142 -0.55 17.03 -4.63
N ALA A 143 0.56 16.62 -4.03
CA ALA A 143 1.48 17.49 -3.32
C ALA A 143 2.91 16.94 -3.38
N ARG A 144 3.90 17.83 -3.30
CA ARG A 144 5.32 17.48 -3.28
C ARG A 144 6.05 18.38 -2.30
N GLY A 145 6.96 17.82 -1.52
CA GLY A 145 7.77 18.57 -0.57
C GLY A 145 8.71 17.64 0.21
N PRO A 146 9.87 18.14 0.67
CA PRO A 146 10.85 17.34 1.42
C PRO A 146 10.27 16.74 2.72
N GLU A 147 9.21 17.33 3.27
CA GLU A 147 8.46 16.83 4.41
C GLU A 147 7.66 15.55 4.12
N LEU A 148 7.46 15.19 2.84
CA LEU A 148 6.77 13.97 2.37
C LEU A 148 7.75 12.86 1.96
N SER A 149 8.95 12.86 2.54
CA SER A 149 10.07 11.99 2.14
C SER A 149 9.84 10.49 2.32
N TRP A 150 8.88 10.08 3.14
CA TRP A 150 8.42 8.70 3.22
C TRP A 150 7.01 8.63 3.80
N ILE A 151 6.00 8.67 2.95
CA ILE A 151 4.62 8.46 3.37
C ILE A 151 4.42 6.95 3.58
N ASP A 152 4.31 6.55 4.85
CA ASP A 152 4.27 5.15 5.27
C ASP A 152 2.84 4.60 5.23
N ALA A 153 1.91 5.29 5.88
CA ALA A 153 0.54 4.82 6.07
C ALA A 153 -0.49 5.94 5.92
N PHE A 154 -1.72 5.52 5.61
CA PHE A 154 -2.89 6.38 5.43
C PHE A 154 -4.02 5.91 6.36
N SER A 155 -4.83 6.83 6.86
CA SER A 155 -6.09 6.50 7.52
C SER A 155 -7.10 7.62 7.37
N TYR A 156 -8.33 7.30 6.99
CA TYR A 156 -9.41 8.28 6.95
C TYR A 156 -10.01 8.50 8.35
N ALA A 157 -10.29 9.76 8.69
CA ALA A 157 -10.84 10.15 9.98
C ALA A 157 -12.26 10.74 9.87
N PRO A 158 -13.05 10.73 10.96
CA PRO A 158 -14.40 11.31 10.98
C PRO A 158 -14.48 12.81 10.67
N ASP A 159 -13.36 13.53 10.75
CA ASP A 159 -13.29 14.96 10.45
C ASP A 159 -13.26 15.29 8.94
N GLY A 160 -13.33 14.26 8.09
CA GLY A 160 -13.37 14.41 6.65
C GLY A 160 -12.02 14.33 5.95
N ASN A 161 -10.92 14.13 6.69
CA ASN A 161 -9.56 14.13 6.14
C ASN A 161 -8.93 12.75 6.15
N TYR A 162 -7.99 12.54 5.23
CA TYR A 162 -6.97 11.50 5.40
C TYR A 162 -5.83 12.03 6.24
N TYR A 163 -5.36 11.18 7.13
CA TYR A 163 -4.15 11.34 7.91
C TYR A 163 -3.07 10.44 7.32
N ILE A 164 -1.85 10.96 7.25
CA ILE A 164 -0.68 10.26 6.73
C ILE A 164 0.44 10.28 7.75
N VAL A 165 1.19 9.18 7.84
CA VAL A 165 2.40 9.09 8.64
C VAL A 165 3.61 9.34 7.75
N VAL A 166 4.48 10.27 8.14
CA VAL A 166 5.77 10.49 7.49
C VAL A 166 6.91 10.28 8.49
N ASN A 167 7.67 9.21 8.28
CA ASN A 167 8.60 8.67 9.27
C ASN A 167 10.07 8.64 8.83
N GLN A 168 10.38 9.11 7.62
CA GLN A 168 11.75 9.13 7.08
C GLN A 168 12.39 7.72 7.01
N LEU A 169 11.62 6.65 6.75
CA LEU A 169 12.09 5.27 6.89
C LEU A 169 13.35 4.96 6.04
N HIS A 170 13.50 5.57 4.86
CA HIS A 170 14.71 5.49 4.04
C HIS A 170 16.01 5.93 4.74
N ARG A 171 15.91 6.68 5.85
CA ARG A 171 17.05 7.14 6.65
C ARG A 171 17.32 6.26 7.87
N SER A 172 16.43 5.30 8.16
CA SER A 172 16.57 4.38 9.29
C SER A 172 17.71 3.38 9.08
N LYS A 173 18.32 2.89 10.16
CA LYS A 173 19.42 1.92 10.08
C LYS A 173 19.12 0.71 9.17
N PRO A 174 17.94 0.06 9.21
CA PRO A 174 17.64 -1.07 8.33
C PRO A 174 17.73 -0.78 6.83
N LEU A 175 17.31 0.42 6.38
CA LEU A 175 17.30 0.77 4.95
C LEU A 175 18.51 1.62 4.52
N ASN A 176 19.20 2.23 5.48
CA ASN A 176 20.26 3.21 5.23
C ASN A 176 21.66 2.73 5.72
N GLY A 177 21.73 1.58 6.39
CA GLY A 177 22.93 1.02 7.03
C GLY A 177 23.32 1.69 8.35
N THR A 178 23.01 2.98 8.50
CA THR A 178 23.15 3.76 9.73
C THR A 178 21.88 4.58 9.97
N ASP A 179 21.54 4.87 11.22
CA ASP A 179 20.39 5.71 11.49
C ASP A 179 20.74 7.18 11.26
N ALA A 180 20.13 7.77 10.25
CA ALA A 180 20.25 9.18 9.90
C ALA A 180 18.92 9.92 10.05
N THR A 181 17.88 9.30 10.65
CA THR A 181 16.60 9.95 10.93
C THR A 181 16.79 11.10 11.91
N LYS A 182 15.94 12.13 11.81
CA LYS A 182 15.93 13.24 12.78
C LYS A 182 14.50 13.64 13.10
N PRO A 183 14.12 13.75 14.40
CA PRO A 183 12.83 14.32 14.74
C PRO A 183 12.75 15.80 14.28
N PRO A 184 11.54 16.34 14.04
CA PRO A 184 10.26 15.66 14.22
C PRO A 184 9.93 14.64 13.11
N PHE A 185 9.17 13.61 13.48
CA PHE A 185 8.37 12.81 12.54
C PHE A 185 6.97 13.41 12.47
N HIS A 186 6.23 13.13 11.40
CA HIS A 186 4.97 13.83 11.15
C HIS A 186 3.79 12.87 11.05
N ILE A 187 2.68 13.31 11.64
CA ILE A 187 1.35 12.96 11.17
C ILE A 187 0.82 14.20 10.48
N MET A 188 0.52 14.09 9.19
CA MET A 188 -0.02 15.17 8.38
C MET A 188 -1.43 14.81 7.94
N ARG A 189 -2.20 15.79 7.46
CA ARG A 189 -3.53 15.52 6.90
C ARG A 189 -3.75 16.25 5.60
N PHE A 190 -4.66 15.72 4.78
CA PHE A 190 -5.13 16.37 3.57
C PHE A 190 -6.62 16.09 3.35
N LYS A 191 -7.26 16.98 2.61
CA LYS A 191 -8.66 16.81 2.20
C LYS A 191 -8.72 15.95 0.93
N PRO A 192 -9.35 14.76 0.96
CA PRO A 192 -9.49 13.92 -0.23
C PRO A 192 -10.54 14.46 -1.21
N LEU A 193 -10.58 13.84 -2.40
CA LEU A 193 -11.57 14.12 -3.43
C LEU A 193 -12.97 13.58 -3.05
N ALA A 194 -13.02 12.48 -2.31
CA ALA A 194 -14.24 11.93 -1.74
C ALA A 194 -14.00 11.41 -0.31
N PRO A 195 -15.05 11.21 0.51
CA PRO A 195 -14.91 10.61 1.83
C PRO A 195 -14.25 9.23 1.79
N GLY A 196 -13.51 8.85 2.81
CA GLY A 196 -13.05 7.47 3.02
C GLY A 196 -13.93 6.70 4.01
N ARG A 197 -13.55 5.46 4.32
CA ARG A 197 -14.10 4.72 5.46
C ARG A 197 -13.18 4.89 6.67
N VAL A 198 -13.75 5.28 7.81
CA VAL A 198 -12.96 5.54 9.02
C VAL A 198 -12.20 4.29 9.47
N GLY A 199 -10.89 4.44 9.72
CA GLY A 199 -10.04 3.34 10.18
C GLY A 199 -9.69 2.29 9.13
N ARG A 200 -9.88 2.61 7.84
CA ARG A 200 -9.53 1.76 6.70
C ARG A 200 -8.48 2.42 5.81
#